data_AF-R9MDK2-F1
#
_entry.id   AF-R9MDK2-F1
#
_cell.length_a   1.000
_cell.length_b   1.000
_cell.length_c   1.000
_cell.angle_alpha   90.00
_cell.angle_beta   90.00
_cell.angle_gamma   90.00
#
_symmetry.space_group_name_H-M   'P 1'
#
loop_
_entity.id
_entity.type
_entity.pdbx_description
1 polymer ?
#
loop_
_entity_poly.entity_id
_entity_poly.type
_entity_poly.pdbx_seq_one_letter_code
_entity_poly.pdbx_strand_id
1 'polypeptide(L)'
;MKRARQFLRRIGRPLLWEQLLYRRPMAVAEIRSFSRCHGAPAYPVCPRCEKTMEREYIAFCSRCGQKLDWENFQEARIVYVEPRVLEDPVTVR
;
A
#
# COMPACT_ATOMS: atom_id res chain seq x y z
N MET A 1 2.77 35.02 7.04
CA MET A 1 3.11 33.64 6.64
C MET A 1 1.91 32.69 6.39
N LYS A 2 0.65 33.17 6.33
CA LYS A 2 -0.53 32.32 6.02
C LYS A 2 -0.84 32.19 4.51
N ARG A 3 -0.32 33.10 3.68
CA ARG A 3 -0.56 33.15 2.22
C ARG A 3 0.15 32.05 1.42
N ALA A 4 1.33 31.60 1.86
CA ALA A 4 2.07 30.53 1.18
C ALA A 4 1.37 29.15 1.28
N ARG A 5 0.69 28.89 2.41
CA ARG A 5 -0.10 27.66 2.61
C ARG A 5 -1.37 27.61 1.75
N GLN A 6 -1.90 28.78 1.35
CA GLN A 6 -3.09 28.86 0.50
C GLN A 6 -2.76 28.68 -0.99
N PHE A 7 -1.51 28.94 -1.40
CA PHE A 7 -1.05 28.76 -2.78
C PHE A 7 -0.85 27.28 -3.15
N LEU A 8 -0.48 26.44 -2.18
CA LEU A 8 -0.29 24.99 -2.41
C LEU A 8 -1.61 24.21 -2.56
N ARG A 9 -2.76 24.80 -2.21
CA ARG A 9 -4.09 24.20 -2.45
C ARG A 9 -4.52 24.24 -3.92
N ARG A 10 -3.75 24.93 -4.77
CA ARG A 10 -4.03 25.15 -6.19
C ARG A 10 -2.97 24.52 -7.10
N ILE A 11 -2.20 23.56 -6.61
CA ILE A 11 -1.26 22.79 -7.42
C ILE A 11 -2.04 21.61 -8.01
N GLY A 12 -2.55 21.85 -9.22
CA GLY A 12 -2.94 20.84 -10.21
C GLY A 12 -3.94 19.78 -9.74
N ARG A 13 -5.21 19.93 -10.11
CA ARG A 13 -6.04 18.74 -10.35
C ARG A 13 -5.22 17.87 -11.33
N PRO A 14 -4.91 16.60 -11.00
CA PRO A 14 -4.16 15.75 -11.91
C PRO A 14 -4.82 15.79 -13.28
N LEU A 15 -3.99 15.87 -14.32
CA LEU A 15 -4.49 15.97 -15.68
C LEU A 15 -5.45 14.80 -15.92
N LEU A 16 -6.53 15.02 -16.68
CA LEU A 16 -7.59 14.01 -16.84
C LEU A 16 -7.04 12.61 -17.19
N TRP A 17 -5.98 12.56 -18.00
CA TRP A 17 -5.31 11.33 -18.39
C TRP A 17 -4.67 10.59 -17.19
N GLU A 18 -4.09 11.30 -16.23
CA GLU A 18 -3.51 10.70 -15.01
C GLU A 18 -4.59 10.04 -14.17
N GLN A 19 -5.79 10.64 -14.13
CA GLN A 19 -6.95 10.08 -13.44
C GLN A 19 -7.44 8.80 -14.11
N LEU A 20 -7.41 8.73 -15.45
CA LEU A 20 -7.79 7.54 -16.21
C LEU A 20 -6.85 6.36 -15.97
N LEU A 21 -5.56 6.59 -15.68
CA LEU A 21 -4.62 5.51 -15.37
C LEU A 21 -5.04 4.68 -14.15
N TYR A 22 -5.73 5.26 -13.16
CA TYR A 22 -6.24 4.52 -12.00
C TYR A 22 -7.34 3.52 -12.37
N ARG A 23 -7.95 3.66 -13.55
CA ARG A 23 -8.98 2.74 -14.06
C ARG A 23 -8.40 1.58 -14.85
N ARG A 24 -7.13 1.65 -15.27
CA ARG A 24 -6.43 0.51 -15.89
C ARG A 24 -6.10 -0.52 -14.80
N PRO A 25 -6.58 -1.76 -14.89
CA PRO A 25 -6.22 -2.80 -13.91
C PRO A 25 -4.71 -2.97 -13.79
N MET A 26 -4.23 -3.22 -12.57
CA MET A 26 -2.83 -3.55 -12.29
C MET A 26 -2.78 -4.82 -11.45
N ALA A 27 -1.96 -5.78 -11.87
CA ALA A 27 -1.82 -7.06 -11.20
C ALA A 27 -1.31 -6.88 -9.76
N VAL A 28 -2.02 -7.48 -8.82
CA VAL A 28 -1.55 -7.66 -7.44
C VAL A 28 -0.60 -8.85 -7.46
N ALA A 29 0.71 -8.60 -7.36
CA ALA A 29 1.75 -9.62 -7.54
C ALA A 29 2.71 -9.76 -6.34
N GLU A 30 2.42 -9.08 -5.23
CA GLU A 30 3.25 -9.14 -4.01
C GLU A 30 2.37 -9.32 -2.77
N ILE A 31 2.83 -10.20 -1.87
CA ILE A 31 2.30 -10.41 -0.54
C ILE A 31 3.42 -10.10 0.46
N ARG A 32 3.14 -9.28 1.47
CA ARG A 32 4.08 -9.06 2.58
C ARG A 32 3.68 -9.90 3.78
N SER A 33 4.57 -10.79 4.19
CA SER A 33 4.39 -11.67 5.35
C SER A 33 5.22 -11.15 6.54
N PHE A 34 4.58 -11.06 7.70
CA PHE A 34 5.20 -10.64 8.96
C PHE A 34 5.42 -11.86 9.85
N SER A 35 6.37 -12.72 9.47
CA SER A 35 6.58 -14.04 10.08
C SER A 35 6.93 -14.01 11.58
N ARG A 36 7.51 -12.90 12.08
CA ARG A 36 7.85 -12.73 13.49
C ARG A 36 6.70 -12.21 14.36
N CYS A 37 5.56 -11.85 13.77
CA CYS A 37 4.35 -11.51 14.51
C CYS A 37 3.52 -12.78 14.79
N HIS A 38 2.78 -12.79 15.90
CA HIS A 38 1.90 -13.92 16.22
C HIS A 38 0.90 -14.19 15.08
N GLY A 39 0.83 -15.45 14.62
CA GLY A 39 -0.01 -15.86 13.49
C GLY A 39 0.57 -15.59 12.10
N ALA A 40 1.79 -15.04 12.01
CA ALA A 40 2.50 -14.78 10.75
C ALA A 40 1.63 -14.12 9.66
N PRO A 41 0.94 -13.01 9.97
CA PRO A 41 -0.04 -12.44 9.05
C PRO A 41 0.60 -12.01 7.74
N ALA A 42 -0.14 -12.21 6.66
CA ALA A 42 0.28 -11.90 5.30
C ALA A 42 -0.76 -11.01 4.62
N TYR A 43 -0.30 -10.00 3.88
CA TYR A 43 -1.18 -9.01 3.27
C TYR A 43 -0.78 -8.73 1.83
N PRO A 44 -1.73 -8.69 0.88
CA PRO A 44 -1.45 -8.24 -0.48
C PRO A 44 -0.98 -6.78 -0.50
N VAL A 45 -0.15 -6.45 -1.49
CA VAL A 45 0.41 -5.10 -1.67
C VAL A 45 -0.22 -4.44 -2.88
N CYS A 46 -0.65 -3.18 -2.72
CA CYS A 46 -1.13 -2.41 -3.86
C CYS A 46 0.02 -2.18 -4.85
N PRO A 47 -0.13 -2.54 -6.15
CA PRO A 47 0.95 -2.44 -7.13
C PRO A 47 1.31 -1.01 -7.53
N ARG A 48 0.54 -0.02 -7.08
CA ARG A 48 0.79 1.40 -7.38
C ARG A 48 1.30 2.21 -6.20
N CYS A 49 0.72 2.05 -5.02
CA CYS A 49 1.14 2.81 -3.83
C CYS A 49 2.01 2.01 -2.85
N GLU A 50 2.23 0.72 -3.13
CA GLU A 50 3.13 -0.18 -2.39
C GLU A 50 2.80 -0.34 -0.90
N LYS A 51 1.58 0.01 -0.51
CA LYS A 51 1.04 -0.21 0.83
C LYS A 51 0.34 -1.55 0.89
N THR A 52 0.45 -2.20 2.06
CA THR A 52 -0.33 -3.40 2.37
C THR A 52 -1.82 -3.08 2.39
N MET A 53 -2.61 -4.06 1.98
CA MET A 53 -4.07 -4.02 1.93
C MET A 53 -4.62 -5.12 2.83
N GLU A 54 -5.68 -4.83 3.58
CA GLU A 54 -6.25 -5.78 4.55
C GLU A 54 -7.13 -6.87 3.91
N ARG A 55 -7.66 -6.62 2.70
CA ARG A 55 -8.61 -7.51 2.02
C ARG A 55 -8.13 -7.86 0.63
N GLU A 56 -8.28 -9.13 0.28
CA GLU A 56 -8.03 -9.67 -1.06
C GLU A 56 -9.28 -9.53 -1.94
N TYR A 57 -9.11 -9.66 -3.25
CA TYR A 57 -10.18 -9.69 -4.26
C TYR A 57 -11.12 -8.47 -4.27
N ILE A 58 -10.72 -7.34 -3.68
CA ILE A 58 -11.44 -6.07 -3.79
C ILE A 58 -11.13 -5.40 -5.14
N ALA A 59 -12.12 -4.74 -5.74
CA ALA A 59 -11.94 -4.15 -7.08
C ALA A 59 -10.95 -2.97 -7.12
N PHE A 60 -10.81 -2.21 -6.03
CA PHE A 60 -9.99 -1.00 -5.96
C PHE A 60 -9.22 -0.90 -4.65
N CYS A 61 -8.03 -0.33 -4.69
CA CYS A 61 -7.25 0.00 -3.49
C CYS A 61 -7.96 1.10 -2.68
N SER A 62 -8.26 0.84 -1.41
CA SER A 62 -8.90 1.82 -0.50
C SER A 62 -8.03 3.06 -0.21
N ARG A 63 -6.71 2.96 -0.38
CA ARG A 63 -5.77 4.05 -0.10
C ARG A 63 -5.57 5.00 -1.28
N CYS A 64 -5.41 4.46 -2.49
CA CYS A 64 -5.08 5.27 -3.68
C CYS A 64 -6.09 5.19 -4.83
N GLY A 65 -7.10 4.32 -4.75
CA GLY A 65 -8.14 4.18 -5.78
C GLY A 65 -7.73 3.41 -7.04
N GLN A 66 -6.54 2.80 -7.06
CA GLN A 66 -6.07 1.98 -8.19
C GLN A 66 -7.00 0.77 -8.40
N LYS A 67 -7.45 0.54 -9.64
CA LYS A 67 -8.13 -0.70 -10.04
C LYS A 67 -7.17 -1.87 -9.94
N LEU A 68 -7.59 -2.90 -9.23
CA LEU A 68 -6.78 -4.08 -8.95
C LEU A 68 -7.17 -5.22 -9.89
N ASP A 69 -6.17 -6.01 -10.24
CA ASP A 69 -6.31 -7.24 -10.98
C ASP A 69 -5.77 -8.40 -10.14
N TRP A 70 -6.58 -9.43 -10.00
CA TRP A 70 -6.35 -10.57 -9.11
C TRP A 70 -6.19 -11.89 -9.88
N GLU A 71 -6.26 -11.87 -11.22
CA GLU A 71 -6.30 -13.07 -12.06
C GLU A 71 -5.16 -14.07 -11.74
N ASN A 72 -3.94 -13.55 -11.52
CA ASN A 72 -2.75 -14.36 -11.23
C ASN A 72 -2.26 -14.21 -9.78
N PHE A 73 -3.13 -13.83 -8.84
CA PHE A 73 -2.72 -13.56 -7.46
C PHE A 73 -2.14 -14.78 -6.73
N GLN A 74 -2.50 -16.00 -7.15
CA GLN A 74 -1.96 -17.24 -6.60
C GLN A 74 -0.45 -17.40 -6.86
N GLU A 75 0.08 -16.70 -7.86
CA GLU A 75 1.51 -16.68 -8.21
C GLU A 75 2.25 -15.47 -7.59
N ALA A 76 1.59 -14.72 -6.71
CA ALA A 76 2.16 -13.53 -6.10
C ALA A 76 3.42 -13.86 -5.28
N ARG A 77 4.44 -13.02 -5.44
CA ARG A 77 5.71 -13.14 -4.71
C ARG A 77 5.51 -12.81 -3.24
N ILE A 78 5.89 -13.73 -2.35
CA ILE A 78 5.90 -13.49 -0.91
C ILE A 78 7.20 -12.81 -0.51
N VAL A 79 7.07 -11.70 0.21
CA VAL A 79 8.17 -10.92 0.79
C VAL A 79 8.06 -10.97 2.30
N TYR A 80 9.07 -11.53 2.95
CA TYR A 80 9.16 -11.54 4.40
C TYR A 80 9.66 -10.19 4.90
N VAL A 81 8.85 -9.54 5.73
CA VAL A 81 9.18 -8.25 6.33
C VAL A 81 9.76 -8.52 7.72
N GLU A 82 11.01 -8.14 7.93
CA GLU A 82 11.61 -8.14 9.25
C GLU A 82 11.00 -6.99 10.07
N PRO A 83 10.52 -7.25 11.31
CA PRO A 83 10.18 -6.18 12.23
C PRO A 83 11.43 -5.31 12.44
N ARG A 84 11.26 -3.99 12.43
CA ARG A 84 12.28 -3.12 13.02
C ARG A 84 12.29 -3.45 14.50
N VAL A 85 13.39 -4.02 14.98
CA VAL A 85 13.63 -4.12 16.43
C VAL A 85 13.70 -2.67 16.91
N LEU A 86 12.60 -2.18 17.47
CA LEU A 86 12.69 -1.05 18.36
C LEU A 86 13.43 -1.63 19.56
N GLU A 87 14.69 -1.23 19.73
CA GLU A 87 15.41 -1.50 20.97
C GLU A 87 14.63 -0.81 22.08
N ASP A 88 13.70 -1.52 22.71
CA ASP A 88 13.11 -1.07 23.94
C ASP A 88 14.25 -1.03 24.97
N PRO A 89 14.55 0.13 25.60
CA PRO A 89 15.45 0.14 26.74
C PRO A 89 14.81 -0.75 27.81
N VAL A 90 15.47 -1.88 28.06
CA VAL A 90 15.13 -2.79 29.14
C VAL A 90 15.12 -2.00 30.45
N THR A 91 13.95 -1.55 30.90
CA THR A 91 13.80 -1.14 32.30
C THR A 91 13.57 -2.39 33.12
N VAL A 92 14.67 -2.98 33.56
CA VAL A 92 14.70 -3.83 34.75
C VAL A 92 14.26 -2.97 35.93
N ARG A 93 13.12 -3.29 36.53
CA ARG A 93 12.78 -2.96 37.92
C ARG A 93 11.98 -4.11 38.51
#